data_AF-A0A4U0UT53-F1
#
_entry.id   AF-A0A4U0UT53-F1
#
_cell.length_a   1.000
_cell.length_b   1.000
_cell.length_c   1.000
_cell.angle_alpha   90.00
_cell.angle_beta   90.00
_cell.angle_gamma   90.00
#
_symmetry.space_group_name_H-M   'P 1'
#
loop_
_entity.id
_entity.type
_entity.pdbx_description
1 polymer ?
#
loop_
_entity_poly.entity_id
_entity_poly.type
_entity_poly.pdbx_seq_one_letter_code
_entity_poly.pdbx_strand_id
1 'polypeptide(L)'
;MASQGSWAQVRQQARAQETQTEALFHTYAQFASTTDIDPEPSDEEQRTEEQLNEILEKRTALLQHLARLLDSEPTPPSALKSTNLARHREILQQHRTELSRLKTSISTARDRANLLSNVRRDISAYRSAQNPQNPNADPHASEAEYMLGERGRLDNSHSMMDSVLSQAYATNESFGLQRETLSSIQRRITGAAAQVPGINGLMQRIGSKKRRDGIILGAFIGFEILPRHALERRGGKPRAGKPLSTQRRSMPPD
;
A
#
# COMPACT_ATOMS: atom_id res chain seq x y z
N MET A 1 6.42 -17.06 27.39
CA MET A 1 5.74 -15.76 27.51
C MET A 1 6.15 -14.90 26.32
N ALA A 2 5.20 -14.50 25.47
CA ALA A 2 5.50 -13.90 24.18
C ALA A 2 6.26 -12.57 24.36
N SER A 3 7.35 -12.41 23.60
CA SER A 3 8.16 -11.20 23.50
C SER A 3 7.27 -9.99 23.21
N GLN A 4 6.95 -9.19 24.23
CA GLN A 4 6.46 -7.83 24.02
C GLN A 4 7.55 -7.11 23.23
N GLY A 5 7.24 -6.70 22.00
CA GLY A 5 8.22 -6.09 21.11
C GLY A 5 8.86 -4.88 21.79
N SER A 6 10.17 -4.70 21.60
CA SER A 6 10.88 -3.53 22.11
C SER A 6 10.18 -2.24 21.64
N TRP A 7 10.11 -1.22 22.49
CA TRP A 7 9.54 0.09 22.14
C TRP A 7 9.98 0.60 20.77
N ALA A 8 11.26 0.42 20.44
CA ALA A 8 11.83 0.82 19.16
C ALA A 8 11.18 0.10 17.98
N GLN A 9 10.91 -1.22 18.12
CA GLN A 9 10.28 -2.04 17.10
C GLN A 9 8.82 -1.66 16.89
N VAL A 10 8.05 -1.47 17.97
CA VAL A 10 6.64 -1.05 17.88
C VAL A 10 6.51 0.35 17.28
N ARG A 11 7.42 1.28 17.64
CA ARG A 11 7.48 2.61 17.04
C ARG A 11 7.81 2.56 15.55
N GLN A 12 8.74 1.69 15.14
CA GLN A 12 9.06 1.50 13.73
C GLN A 12 7.85 0.97 12.95
N GLN A 13 7.11 0.02 13.53
CA GLN A 13 5.86 -0.48 12.96
C GLN A 13 4.81 0.63 12.84
N ALA A 14 4.70 1.52 13.84
CA ALA A 14 3.76 2.64 13.80
C ALA A 14 4.04 3.59 12.62
N ARG A 15 5.32 3.88 12.36
CA ARG A 15 5.74 4.69 11.21
C ARG A 15 5.45 4.00 9.88
N ALA A 16 5.71 2.69 9.78
CA ALA A 16 5.42 1.94 8.56
C ALA A 16 3.93 1.94 8.23
N GLN A 17 3.07 1.74 9.25
CA GLN A 17 1.62 1.81 9.07
C GLN A 17 1.13 3.22 8.76
N GLU A 18 1.76 4.26 9.29
CA GLU A 18 1.48 5.66 8.92
C GLU A 18 1.73 5.89 7.43
N THR A 19 2.90 5.53 6.91
CA THR A 19 3.23 5.64 5.47
C THR A 19 2.29 4.82 4.60
N GLN A 20 1.92 3.61 5.03
CA GLN A 20 0.92 2.81 4.31
C GLN A 20 -0.46 3.48 4.29
N THR A 21 -0.85 4.14 5.40
CA THR A 21 -2.12 4.88 5.45
C THR A 21 -2.09 6.06 4.48
N GLU A 22 -0.98 6.81 4.42
CA GLU A 22 -0.81 7.92 3.49
C GLU A 22 -0.93 7.46 2.02
N ALA A 23 -0.34 6.32 1.67
CA ALA A 23 -0.48 5.74 0.33
C ALA A 23 -1.94 5.39 -0.01
N LEU A 24 -2.69 4.81 0.92
CA LEU A 24 -4.11 4.53 0.73
C LEU A 24 -4.94 5.81 0.59
N PHE A 25 -4.63 6.86 1.34
CA PHE A 25 -5.28 8.16 1.18
C PHE A 25 -5.01 8.78 -0.19
N HIS A 26 -3.80 8.63 -0.73
CA HIS A 26 -3.51 9.08 -2.09
C HIS A 26 -4.39 8.39 -3.12
N THR A 27 -4.54 7.06 -3.03
CA THR A 27 -5.45 6.32 -3.91
C THR A 27 -6.90 6.73 -3.69
N TYR A 28 -7.35 6.85 -2.45
CA TYR A 28 -8.74 7.18 -2.15
C TYR A 28 -9.12 8.60 -2.59
N ALA A 29 -8.21 9.56 -2.45
CA ALA A 29 -8.42 10.93 -2.92
C ALA A 29 -8.53 11.05 -4.45
N GLN A 30 -7.99 10.09 -5.21
CA GLN A 30 -8.16 10.09 -6.66
C GLN A 30 -9.63 9.95 -7.06
N PHE A 31 -10.41 9.14 -6.32
CA PHE A 31 -11.85 9.01 -6.57
C PHE A 31 -12.60 10.34 -6.38
N ALA A 32 -12.19 11.16 -5.40
CA ALA A 32 -12.77 12.49 -5.19
C ALA A 32 -12.45 13.49 -6.32
N SER A 33 -11.38 13.24 -7.09
CA SER A 33 -10.94 14.11 -8.19
C SER A 33 -11.47 13.69 -9.56
N THR A 34 -12.13 12.54 -9.67
CA THR A 34 -12.70 12.04 -10.92
C THR A 34 -13.94 12.86 -11.30
N THR A 35 -13.87 13.53 -12.46
CA THR A 35 -14.93 14.42 -12.97
C THR A 35 -16.19 13.68 -13.42
N ASP A 36 -16.04 12.40 -13.79
CA ASP A 36 -17.12 11.53 -14.26
C ASP A 36 -17.27 10.38 -13.25
N ILE A 37 -17.77 10.72 -12.06
CA ILE A 37 -17.95 9.75 -10.98
C ILE A 37 -19.20 8.92 -11.27
N ASP A 38 -19.05 7.59 -11.22
CA ASP A 38 -20.19 6.71 -11.38
C ASP A 38 -21.19 6.86 -10.21
N PRO A 39 -22.51 6.71 -10.48
CA PRO A 39 -23.55 6.75 -9.46
C PRO A 39 -23.35 5.72 -8.35
N GLU A 40 -22.67 4.61 -8.66
CA GLU A 40 -22.34 3.56 -7.71
C GLU A 40 -20.85 3.61 -7.35
N PRO A 41 -20.49 3.32 -6.08
CA PRO A 41 -19.09 3.22 -5.69
C PRO A 41 -18.44 2.01 -6.36
N SER A 42 -17.34 2.24 -7.07
CA SER A 42 -16.54 1.17 -7.68
C SER A 42 -16.06 0.18 -6.61
N ASP A 43 -15.92 -1.10 -6.99
CA ASP A 43 -15.33 -2.13 -6.13
C ASP A 43 -13.95 -1.71 -5.59
N GLU A 44 -13.18 -0.96 -6.38
CA GLU A 44 -11.88 -0.43 -5.97
C GLU A 44 -11.99 0.69 -4.91
N GLU A 45 -13.00 1.55 -5.01
CA GLU A 45 -13.30 2.60 -4.02
C GLU A 45 -13.67 1.96 -2.68
N GLN A 46 -14.62 1.03 -2.71
CA GLN A 46 -15.10 0.33 -1.51
C GLN A 46 -13.97 -0.43 -0.84
N ARG A 47 -13.18 -1.18 -1.61
CA ARG A 47 -12.02 -1.91 -1.10
C ARG A 47 -10.97 -0.98 -0.49
N THR A 48 -10.70 0.15 -1.11
CA THR A 48 -9.73 1.13 -0.59
C THR A 48 -10.24 1.77 0.71
N GLU A 49 -11.54 2.09 0.79
CA GLU A 49 -12.17 2.57 2.02
C GLU A 49 -12.11 1.55 3.15
N GLU A 50 -12.42 0.28 2.87
CA GLU A 50 -12.29 -0.81 3.84
C GLU A 50 -10.87 -0.96 4.36
N GLN A 51 -9.87 -0.91 3.46
CA GLN A 51 -8.45 -0.94 3.83
C GLN A 51 -8.05 0.25 4.72
N LEU A 52 -8.59 1.45 4.43
CA LEU A 52 -8.38 2.64 5.27
C LEU A 52 -8.98 2.46 6.66
N ASN A 53 -10.21 1.96 6.78
CA ASN A 53 -10.82 1.68 8.07
C ASN A 53 -10.02 0.63 8.85
N GLU A 54 -9.65 -0.47 8.19
CA GLU A 54 -8.90 -1.57 8.82
C GLU A 54 -7.52 -1.11 9.32
N ILE A 55 -6.77 -0.32 8.53
CA ILE A 55 -5.45 0.16 8.94
C ILE A 55 -5.53 1.18 10.08
N LEU A 56 -6.56 2.04 10.12
CA LEU A 56 -6.76 3.00 11.22
C LEU A 56 -7.08 2.28 12.54
N GLU A 57 -7.83 1.19 12.50
CA GLU A 57 -8.09 0.35 13.67
C GLU A 57 -6.83 -0.41 14.11
N LYS A 58 -6.08 -1.01 13.16
CA LYS A 58 -4.77 -1.62 13.44
C LYS A 58 -3.81 -0.64 14.10
N ARG A 59 -3.75 0.61 13.61
CA ARG A 59 -2.92 1.68 14.19
C ARG A 59 -3.38 2.03 15.59
N THR A 60 -4.69 2.09 15.84
CA THR A 60 -5.23 2.34 17.18
C THR A 60 -4.75 1.29 18.19
N ALA A 61 -4.87 0.01 17.84
CA ALA A 61 -4.39 -1.09 18.68
C ALA A 61 -2.87 -1.03 18.91
N LEU A 62 -2.10 -0.65 17.89
CA LEU A 62 -0.66 -0.49 17.99
C LEU A 62 -0.25 0.67 18.93
N LEU A 63 -0.94 1.82 18.85
CA LEU A 63 -0.68 2.95 19.74
C LEU A 63 -1.08 2.65 21.18
N GLN A 64 -2.13 1.84 21.40
CA GLN A 64 -2.45 1.32 22.73
C GLN A 64 -1.35 0.39 23.26
N HIS A 65 -0.73 -0.41 22.39
CA HIS A 65 0.42 -1.23 22.79
C HIS A 65 1.64 -0.37 23.18
N LEU A 66 1.95 0.68 22.42
CA LEU A 66 2.96 1.66 22.82
C LEU A 66 2.62 2.28 24.17
N ALA A 67 1.37 2.72 24.40
CA ALA A 67 0.97 3.27 25.69
C ALA A 67 1.29 2.31 26.85
N ARG A 68 0.90 1.03 26.73
CA ARG A 68 1.20 0.01 27.75
C ARG A 68 2.70 -0.19 27.99
N LEU A 69 3.52 -0.14 26.94
CA LEU A 69 4.97 -0.24 27.07
C LEU A 69 5.55 0.97 27.82
N LEU A 70 5.02 2.17 27.60
CA LEU A 70 5.42 3.37 28.33
C LEU A 70 5.04 3.28 29.81
N ASP A 71 3.83 2.82 30.10
CA ASP A 71 3.31 2.68 31.46
C ASP A 71 4.06 1.59 32.27
N SER A 72 4.67 0.62 31.57
CA SER A 72 5.46 -0.45 32.19
C SER A 72 6.91 -0.05 32.53
N GLU A 73 7.38 1.14 32.13
CA GLU A 73 8.73 1.60 32.44
C GLU A 73 8.86 2.14 33.88
N PRO A 74 10.03 1.96 34.52
CA PRO A 74 10.29 2.54 35.83
C PRO A 74 10.19 4.06 35.80
N THR A 75 9.55 4.63 36.82
CA THR A 75 9.33 6.06 36.99
C THR A 75 10.66 6.81 37.17
N PRO A 76 10.86 7.99 36.56
CA PRO A 76 9.93 8.77 35.74
C PRO A 76 9.79 8.29 34.29
N PRO A 77 8.60 8.42 33.67
CA PRO A 77 8.36 8.02 32.29
C PRO A 77 9.22 8.85 31.33
N SER A 78 9.72 8.19 30.27
CA SER A 78 10.55 8.86 29.27
C SER A 78 9.78 9.95 28.51
N ALA A 79 10.15 11.22 28.73
CA ALA A 79 9.53 12.38 28.08
C ALA A 79 9.59 12.32 26.53
N LEU A 80 10.64 11.71 25.98
CA LEU A 80 10.76 11.51 24.53
C LEU A 80 9.74 10.49 24.01
N LYS A 81 9.52 9.40 24.75
CA LYS A 81 8.56 8.35 24.37
C LYS A 81 7.12 8.84 24.48
N SER A 82 6.79 9.58 25.54
CA SER A 82 5.47 10.20 25.70
C SER A 82 5.16 11.20 24.57
N THR A 83 6.12 12.06 24.21
CA THR A 83 5.98 13.00 23.10
C THR A 83 5.77 12.29 21.76
N ASN A 84 6.50 11.18 21.51
CA ASN A 84 6.31 10.40 20.28
C ASN A 84 4.93 9.76 20.21
N LEU A 85 4.46 9.20 21.32
CA LEU A 85 3.13 8.60 21.40
C LEU A 85 2.02 9.65 21.18
N ALA A 86 2.17 10.83 21.79
CA ALA A 86 1.25 11.96 21.59
C ALA A 86 1.17 12.35 20.11
N ARG A 87 2.33 12.51 19.43
CA ARG A 87 2.38 12.80 18.00
C ARG A 87 1.67 11.75 17.15
N HIS A 88 1.90 10.46 17.40
CA HIS A 88 1.22 9.42 16.61
C HIS A 88 -0.29 9.41 16.82
N ARG A 89 -0.79 9.76 18.02
CA ARG A 89 -2.22 9.90 18.29
C ARG A 89 -2.83 11.09 17.55
N GLU A 90 -2.13 12.22 17.54
CA GLU A 90 -2.54 13.41 16.80
C GLU A 90 -2.69 13.11 15.29
N ILE A 91 -1.66 12.49 14.69
CA ILE A 91 -1.68 12.12 13.26
C ILE A 91 -2.83 11.13 12.97
N LEU A 92 -3.05 10.15 13.85
CA LEU A 92 -4.17 9.21 13.70
C LEU A 92 -5.53 9.94 13.71
N GLN A 93 -5.70 10.94 14.58
CA GLN A 93 -6.94 11.72 14.63
C GLN A 93 -7.12 12.61 13.40
N GLN A 94 -6.03 13.21 12.89
CA GLN A 94 -6.03 13.95 11.63
C GLN A 94 -6.48 13.04 10.48
N HIS A 95 -5.90 11.84 10.38
CA HIS A 95 -6.26 10.86 9.34
C HIS A 95 -7.73 10.43 9.41
N ARG A 96 -8.30 10.22 10.62
CA ARG A 96 -9.74 9.93 10.77
C ARG A 96 -10.63 11.06 10.26
N THR A 97 -10.25 12.29 10.59
CA THR A 97 -10.98 13.49 10.13
C THR A 97 -10.90 13.61 8.61
N GLU A 98 -9.73 13.36 8.03
CA GLU A 98 -9.51 13.39 6.58
C GLU A 98 -10.34 12.34 5.85
N LEU A 99 -10.42 11.11 6.37
CA LEU A 99 -11.29 10.07 5.81
C LEU A 99 -12.75 10.52 5.76
N SER A 100 -13.27 11.10 6.85
CA SER A 100 -14.63 11.63 6.89
C SER A 100 -14.86 12.75 5.87
N ARG A 101 -13.86 13.61 5.67
CA ARG A 101 -13.92 14.70 4.68
C ARG A 101 -13.93 14.15 3.25
N LEU A 102 -13.04 13.22 2.93
CA LEU A 102 -12.98 12.59 1.61
C LEU A 102 -14.28 11.85 1.27
N LYS A 103 -14.83 11.08 2.21
CA LYS A 103 -16.15 10.42 2.05
C LYS A 103 -17.25 11.41 1.71
N THR A 104 -17.31 12.52 2.43
CA THR A 104 -18.31 13.57 2.20
C THR A 104 -18.12 14.22 0.83
N SER A 105 -16.87 14.47 0.44
CA SER A 105 -16.52 15.03 -0.86
C SER A 105 -16.96 14.12 -2.02
N ILE A 106 -16.65 12.82 -1.93
CA ILE A 106 -17.03 11.82 -2.94
C ILE A 106 -18.56 11.70 -3.03
N SER A 107 -19.26 11.63 -1.89
CA SER A 107 -20.73 11.61 -1.86
C SER A 107 -21.32 12.84 -2.54
N THR A 108 -20.81 14.03 -2.22
CA THR A 108 -21.28 15.29 -2.81
C THR A 108 -21.02 15.35 -4.32
N ALA A 109 -19.86 14.85 -4.77
CA ALA A 109 -19.53 14.76 -6.20
C ALA A 109 -20.51 13.82 -6.93
N ARG A 110 -20.86 12.70 -6.31
CA ARG A 110 -21.82 11.72 -6.84
C ARG A 110 -23.25 12.26 -6.89
N ASP A 111 -23.69 12.94 -5.84
CA ASP A 111 -25.00 13.60 -5.81
C ASP A 111 -25.13 14.62 -6.95
N ARG A 112 -24.07 15.40 -7.20
CA ARG A 112 -24.02 16.34 -8.33
C ARG A 112 -24.06 15.62 -9.68
N ALA A 113 -23.28 14.56 -9.87
CA ALA A 113 -23.29 13.77 -11.10
C ALA A 113 -24.69 13.20 -11.40
N ASN A 114 -25.38 12.71 -10.38
CA ASN A 114 -26.75 12.21 -10.49
C ASN A 114 -27.74 13.31 -10.89
N LEU A 115 -27.65 14.50 -10.29
CA LEU A 115 -28.48 15.64 -10.66
C LEU A 115 -28.24 16.07 -12.12
N LEU A 116 -26.99 16.15 -12.56
CA LEU A 116 -26.64 16.49 -13.95
C LEU A 116 -27.15 15.45 -14.96
N SER A 117 -27.10 14.16 -14.61
CA SER A 117 -27.66 13.08 -15.44
C SER A 117 -29.18 13.20 -15.61
N ASN A 118 -29.90 13.52 -14.53
CA ASN A 118 -31.35 13.74 -14.58
C ASN A 118 -31.70 14.94 -15.46
N VAL A 119 -31.01 16.07 -15.26
CA VAL A 119 -31.20 17.27 -16.09
C VAL A 119 -30.91 16.98 -17.56
N ARG A 120 -29.86 16.21 -17.87
CA ARG A 120 -29.53 15.85 -19.26
C ARG A 120 -30.61 14.98 -19.90
N ARG A 121 -31.22 14.06 -19.13
CA ARG A 121 -32.35 13.23 -19.56
C ARG A 121 -33.62 14.05 -19.78
N ASP A 122 -33.92 15.00 -18.90
CA ASP A 122 -35.08 15.88 -19.07
C ASP A 122 -34.91 16.79 -20.29
N ILE A 123 -33.69 17.32 -20.52
CA ILE A 123 -33.36 18.10 -21.72
C ILE A 123 -33.53 17.26 -23.00
N SER A 124 -33.08 16.01 -23.01
CA SER A 124 -33.20 15.13 -24.19
C SER A 124 -34.64 14.66 -24.41
N ALA A 125 -35.38 14.36 -23.34
CA ALA A 125 -36.80 14.03 -23.38
C ALA A 125 -37.65 15.22 -23.87
N TYR A 126 -37.37 16.44 -23.39
CA TYR A 126 -38.04 17.63 -23.86
C TYR A 126 -37.71 17.92 -25.33
N ARG A 127 -36.44 17.82 -25.74
CA ARG A 127 -36.03 17.98 -27.15
C ARG A 127 -36.69 16.96 -28.08
N SER A 128 -36.87 15.72 -27.62
CA SER A 128 -37.56 14.68 -28.39
C SER A 128 -39.09 14.81 -28.34
N ALA A 129 -39.67 15.35 -27.27
CA ALA A 129 -41.09 15.72 -27.18
C ALA A 129 -41.43 16.95 -28.05
N GLN A 130 -40.48 17.87 -28.22
CA GLN A 130 -40.52 18.98 -29.17
C GLN A 130 -40.35 18.55 -30.64
N ASN A 131 -40.46 17.25 -30.96
CA ASN A 131 -40.41 16.76 -32.33
C ASN A 131 -41.34 17.62 -33.23
N PRO A 132 -40.81 18.33 -34.25
CA PRO A 132 -41.55 19.29 -35.08
C PRO A 132 -42.64 18.67 -35.97
N GLN A 133 -43.05 17.43 -35.71
CA GLN A 133 -44.05 16.68 -36.47
C GLN A 133 -45.46 16.69 -35.85
N ASN A 134 -45.74 17.49 -34.81
CA ASN A 134 -47.10 17.65 -34.30
C ASN A 134 -47.92 18.58 -35.22
N PRO A 135 -48.90 18.08 -36.01
CA PRO A 135 -49.62 18.88 -37.01
C PRO A 135 -50.62 19.87 -36.40
N ASN A 136 -50.89 19.77 -35.08
CA ASN A 136 -51.90 20.56 -34.36
C ASN A 136 -51.28 21.58 -33.39
N ALA A 137 -49.96 21.80 -33.44
CA ALA A 137 -49.31 22.78 -32.56
C ALA A 137 -49.52 24.21 -33.07
N ASP A 138 -50.17 25.05 -32.26
CA ASP A 138 -50.37 26.47 -32.55
C ASP A 138 -49.00 27.19 -32.63
N PRO A 139 -48.62 27.78 -33.78
CA PRO A 139 -47.28 28.34 -33.99
C PRO A 139 -46.89 29.39 -32.96
N HIS A 140 -47.84 30.21 -32.51
CA HIS A 140 -47.61 31.30 -31.55
C HIS A 140 -47.50 30.82 -30.10
N ALA A 141 -48.20 29.76 -29.73
CA ALA A 141 -48.03 29.11 -28.43
C ALA A 141 -46.66 28.43 -28.34
N SER A 142 -46.18 27.85 -29.45
CA SER A 142 -44.89 27.16 -29.50
C SER A 142 -43.70 28.11 -29.26
N GLU A 143 -43.77 29.36 -29.73
CA GLU A 143 -42.70 30.35 -29.54
C GLU A 143 -42.65 30.86 -28.10
N ALA A 144 -43.81 31.16 -27.50
CA ALA A 144 -43.89 31.58 -26.09
C ALA A 144 -43.42 30.46 -25.14
N GLU A 145 -43.83 29.22 -25.40
CA GLU A 145 -43.38 28.03 -24.66
C GLU A 145 -41.87 27.78 -24.85
N TYR A 146 -41.35 28.00 -26.07
CA TYR A 146 -39.92 27.93 -26.36
C TYR A 146 -39.12 29.00 -25.60
N MET A 147 -39.59 30.25 -25.56
CA MET A 147 -38.93 31.34 -24.85
C MET A 147 -38.97 31.17 -23.33
N LEU A 148 -40.08 30.67 -22.77
CA LEU A 148 -40.20 30.34 -21.34
C LEU A 148 -39.30 29.15 -20.98
N GLY A 149 -39.26 28.13 -21.84
CA GLY A 149 -38.33 27.02 -21.71
C GLY A 149 -36.87 27.47 -21.78
N GLU A 150 -36.53 28.40 -22.67
CA GLU A 150 -35.18 28.95 -22.81
C GLU A 150 -34.74 29.72 -21.56
N ARG A 151 -35.66 30.47 -20.94
CA ARG A 151 -35.39 31.14 -19.67
C ARG A 151 -35.11 30.14 -18.54
N GLY A 152 -35.90 29.07 -18.44
CA GLY A 152 -35.65 27.99 -17.48
C GLY A 152 -34.31 27.29 -17.74
N ARG A 153 -33.93 27.10 -19.02
CA ARG A 153 -32.61 26.55 -19.40
C ARG A 153 -31.45 27.47 -19.01
N LEU A 154 -31.60 28.78 -19.16
CA LEU A 154 -30.60 29.77 -18.77
C LEU A 154 -30.40 29.79 -17.25
N ASP A 155 -31.48 29.84 -16.48
CA ASP A 155 -31.41 29.84 -15.01
C ASP A 155 -30.78 28.52 -14.49
N ASN A 156 -31.17 27.39 -15.06
CA ASN A 156 -30.58 26.09 -14.72
C ASN A 156 -29.10 26.01 -15.13
N SER A 157 -28.73 26.51 -16.32
CA SER A 157 -27.33 26.57 -16.76
C SER A 157 -26.48 27.47 -15.87
N HIS A 158 -27.05 28.58 -15.39
CA HIS A 158 -26.38 29.49 -14.47
C HIS A 158 -26.05 28.79 -13.14
N SER A 159 -27.03 28.07 -12.57
CA SER A 159 -26.83 27.31 -11.33
C SER A 159 -25.80 26.17 -11.48
N MET A 160 -25.76 25.52 -12.64
CA MET A 160 -24.73 24.52 -12.96
C MET A 160 -23.35 25.17 -13.09
N MET A 161 -23.27 26.34 -13.71
CA MET A 161 -22.02 27.08 -13.88
C MET A 161 -21.45 27.50 -12.52
N ASP A 162 -22.30 27.99 -11.61
CA ASP A 162 -21.91 28.33 -10.23
C ASP A 162 -21.40 27.10 -9.47
N SER A 163 -22.04 25.94 -9.67
CA SER A 163 -21.62 24.67 -9.08
C SER A 163 -20.28 24.18 -9.61
N VAL A 164 -20.04 24.32 -10.92
CA VAL A 164 -18.74 24.02 -11.55
C VAL A 164 -17.66 24.99 -11.08
N LEU A 165 -17.99 26.27 -10.92
CA LEU A 165 -17.08 27.28 -10.38
C LEU A 165 -16.69 26.94 -8.94
N SER A 166 -17.67 26.61 -8.10
CA SER A 166 -17.47 26.17 -6.72
C SER A 166 -16.62 24.91 -6.63
N GLN A 167 -16.87 23.92 -7.51
CA GLN A 167 -16.04 22.71 -7.62
C GLN A 167 -14.61 23.04 -8.04
N ALA A 168 -14.42 23.96 -8.98
CA ALA A 168 -13.09 24.40 -9.41
C ALA A 168 -12.34 25.10 -8.27
N TYR A 169 -13.02 25.92 -7.45
CA TYR A 169 -12.43 26.53 -6.26
C TYR A 169 -12.07 25.49 -5.19
N ALA A 170 -12.97 24.55 -4.87
CA ALA A 170 -12.71 23.49 -3.90
C ALA A 170 -11.58 22.56 -4.36
N THR A 171 -11.51 22.28 -5.66
CA THR A 171 -10.45 21.46 -6.27
C THR A 171 -9.11 22.21 -6.28
N ASN A 172 -9.10 23.53 -6.55
CA ASN A 172 -7.91 24.37 -6.47
C ASN A 172 -7.35 24.44 -5.03
N GLU A 173 -8.22 24.62 -4.05
CA GLU A 173 -7.85 24.59 -2.63
C GLU A 173 -7.31 23.21 -2.22
N SER A 174 -7.95 22.13 -2.67
CA SER A 174 -7.46 20.75 -2.48
C SER A 174 -6.08 20.54 -3.12
N PHE A 175 -5.80 21.08 -4.31
CA PHE A 175 -4.46 21.03 -4.91
C PHE A 175 -3.42 21.86 -4.14
N GLY A 176 -3.82 22.97 -3.51
CA GLY A 176 -2.98 23.76 -2.61
C GLY A 176 -2.57 22.97 -1.36
N LEU A 177 -3.55 22.35 -0.68
CA LEU A 177 -3.33 21.49 0.49
C LEU A 177 -2.55 20.21 0.14
N GLN A 178 -2.79 19.65 -1.06
CA GLN A 178 -2.01 18.52 -1.58
C GLN A 178 -0.57 18.91 -1.90
N ARG A 179 -0.29 20.12 -2.40
CA ARG A 179 1.09 20.59 -2.65
C ARG A 179 1.89 20.77 -1.36
N GLU A 180 1.23 21.25 -0.31
CA GLU A 180 1.83 21.32 1.03
C GLU A 180 2.10 19.91 1.58
N THR A 181 1.15 18.99 1.40
CA THR A 181 1.28 17.57 1.78
C THR A 181 2.42 16.89 1.02
N LEU A 182 2.51 17.04 -0.31
CA LEU A 182 3.59 16.52 -1.14
C LEU A 182 4.95 17.15 -0.79
N SER A 183 5.00 18.44 -0.45
CA SER A 183 6.22 19.08 0.04
C SER A 183 6.64 18.53 1.40
N SER A 184 5.68 18.26 2.28
CA SER A 184 5.92 17.64 3.59
C SER A 184 6.41 16.20 3.46
N ILE A 185 5.86 15.45 2.49
CA ILE A 185 6.30 14.09 2.12
C ILE A 185 7.70 14.14 1.53
N GLN A 186 7.99 15.04 0.60
CA GLN A 186 9.33 15.21 0.03
C GLN A 186 10.36 15.54 1.12
N ARG A 187 10.02 16.40 2.09
CA ARG A 187 10.87 16.70 3.26
C ARG A 187 11.04 15.50 4.18
N ARG A 188 9.99 14.70 4.42
CA ARG A 188 10.04 13.48 5.23
C ARG A 188 10.80 12.34 4.55
N ILE A 189 10.64 12.15 3.24
CA ILE A 189 11.36 11.16 2.42
C ILE A 189 12.83 11.55 2.28
N THR A 190 13.14 12.81 2.01
CA THR A 190 14.53 13.29 1.92
C THR A 190 15.21 13.28 3.29
N GLY A 191 14.48 13.59 4.37
CA GLY A 191 14.95 13.44 5.75
C GLY A 191 15.15 11.98 6.18
N ALA A 192 14.30 11.06 5.71
CA ALA A 192 14.45 9.62 5.92
C ALA A 192 15.60 9.03 5.09
N ALA A 193 15.81 9.50 3.86
CA ALA A 193 16.95 9.13 3.03
C ALA A 193 18.28 9.62 3.64
N ALA A 194 18.28 10.79 4.27
CA ALA A 194 19.43 11.30 5.03
C ALA A 194 19.68 10.56 6.37
N GLN A 195 18.66 9.88 6.93
CA GLN A 195 18.78 9.05 8.14
C GLN A 195 19.06 7.57 7.87
N VAL A 196 19.15 7.13 6.61
CA VAL A 196 19.51 5.75 6.27
C VAL A 196 20.79 5.68 5.43
N PRO A 197 21.96 6.03 6.01
CA PRO A 197 23.21 5.45 5.54
C PRO A 197 23.23 3.96 5.94
N GLY A 198 23.09 3.04 4.98
CA GLY A 198 23.47 1.63 5.20
C GLY A 198 22.47 0.52 4.90
N ILE A 199 21.38 0.73 4.15
CA ILE A 199 20.55 -0.39 3.65
C ILE A 199 21.36 -1.35 2.76
N ASN A 200 22.40 -0.87 2.08
CA ASN A 200 23.34 -1.73 1.35
C ASN A 200 24.22 -2.62 2.26
N GLY A 201 24.41 -2.27 3.53
CA GLY A 201 25.23 -3.04 4.47
C GLY A 201 24.48 -4.16 5.20
N LEU A 202 23.19 -3.97 5.46
CA LEU A 202 22.34 -4.97 6.12
C LEU A 202 22.02 -6.17 5.21
N MET A 203 21.80 -5.92 3.91
CA MET A 203 21.62 -6.97 2.91
C MET A 203 22.90 -7.84 2.76
N GLN A 204 24.10 -7.24 2.81
CA GLN A 204 25.37 -7.97 2.78
C GLN A 204 25.64 -8.76 4.08
N ARG A 205 25.26 -8.23 5.25
CA ARG A 205 25.50 -8.92 6.53
C ARG A 205 24.64 -10.18 6.70
N ILE A 206 23.40 -10.16 6.22
CA ILE A 206 22.51 -11.34 6.25
C ILE A 206 23.01 -12.44 5.28
N GLY A 207 23.49 -12.05 4.08
CA GLY A 207 24.11 -13.00 3.15
C GLY A 207 25.44 -13.60 3.64
N SER A 208 26.23 -12.84 4.40
CA SER A 208 27.56 -13.27 4.87
C SER A 208 27.53 -14.40 5.92
N LYS A 209 26.45 -14.52 6.69
CA LYS A 209 26.31 -15.58 7.72
C LYS A 209 25.89 -16.91 7.08
N LYS A 210 24.92 -16.86 6.15
CA LYS A 210 24.47 -18.04 5.37
C LYS A 210 25.56 -18.58 4.43
N ARG A 211 26.40 -17.71 3.88
CA ARG A 211 27.57 -18.12 3.07
C ARG A 211 28.66 -18.78 3.90
N ARG A 212 28.88 -18.34 5.16
CA ARG A 212 29.85 -18.97 6.06
C ARG A 212 29.42 -20.38 6.47
N ASP A 213 28.15 -20.56 6.85
CA ASP A 213 27.63 -21.87 7.24
C ASP A 213 27.64 -22.86 6.06
N GLY A 214 27.37 -22.39 4.83
CA GLY A 214 27.48 -23.21 3.62
C GLY A 214 28.92 -23.61 3.26
N ILE A 215 29.91 -22.72 3.47
CA ILE A 215 31.33 -23.05 3.26
C ILE A 215 31.82 -24.04 4.32
N ILE A 216 31.42 -23.87 5.58
CA ILE A 216 31.78 -24.79 6.66
C ILE A 216 31.18 -26.17 6.40
N LEU A 217 29.89 -26.25 6.06
CA LEU A 217 29.23 -27.53 5.75
C LEU A 217 29.83 -28.19 4.50
N GLY A 218 30.12 -27.41 3.45
CA GLY A 218 30.79 -27.91 2.25
C GLY A 218 32.21 -28.42 2.51
N ALA A 219 32.97 -27.75 3.39
CA ALA A 219 34.29 -28.20 3.81
C ALA A 219 34.24 -29.50 4.62
N PHE A 220 33.27 -29.66 5.53
CA PHE A 220 33.06 -30.93 6.26
C PHE A 220 32.72 -32.09 5.32
N ILE A 221 31.77 -31.87 4.41
CA ILE A 221 31.35 -32.89 3.44
C ILE A 221 32.51 -33.23 2.48
N GLY A 222 33.26 -32.23 2.02
CA GLY A 222 34.44 -32.44 1.16
C GLY A 222 35.56 -33.19 1.88
N PHE A 223 35.86 -32.85 3.14
CA PHE A 223 36.91 -33.48 3.92
C PHE A 223 36.59 -34.94 4.28
N GLU A 224 35.31 -35.30 4.47
CA GLU A 224 34.91 -36.67 4.79
C GLU A 224 34.81 -37.58 3.54
N ILE A 225 34.44 -37.02 2.38
CA ILE A 225 34.26 -37.77 1.14
C ILE A 225 35.56 -37.95 0.35
N LEU A 226 36.48 -36.97 0.36
CA LEU A 226 37.72 -37.02 -0.42
C LEU A 226 38.69 -38.14 -0.04
N PRO A 227 38.95 -38.47 1.25
CA PRO A 227 39.87 -39.55 1.60
C PRO A 227 39.27 -40.95 1.37
N ARG A 228 37.93 -41.11 1.43
CA ARG A 228 37.26 -42.38 1.15
C ARG A 228 37.27 -42.75 -0.33
N HIS A 229 37.07 -41.78 -1.23
CA HIS A 229 37.11 -42.06 -2.67
C HIS A 229 38.53 -42.28 -3.24
N ALA A 230 39.58 -41.82 -2.54
CA ALA A 230 40.97 -42.02 -2.95
C ALA A 230 41.49 -43.45 -2.66
N LEU A 231 40.87 -44.20 -1.74
CA LEU A 231 41.25 -45.58 -1.40
C LEU A 231 40.52 -46.64 -2.23
N GLU A 232 39.32 -46.35 -2.75
CA GLU A 232 38.51 -47.29 -3.53
C GLU A 232 39.06 -47.53 -4.96
N ARG A 233 39.87 -46.62 -5.51
CA ARG A 233 40.43 -46.75 -6.89
C ARG A 233 41.72 -47.58 -6.99
N ARG A 234 42.26 -48.13 -5.89
CA ARG A 234 43.44 -49.04 -5.93
C ARG A 234 43.11 -50.52 -5.72
N GLY A 235 41.84 -50.91 -5.62
CA GLY A 235 41.41 -52.25 -5.21
C GLY A 235 40.72 -53.13 -6.26
N GLY A 236 41.09 -53.07 -7.54
CA GLY A 236 40.57 -53.97 -8.58
C GLY A 236 41.44 -55.24 -8.78
N LYS A 237 40.99 -56.38 -8.24
CA LYS A 237 41.40 -57.79 -8.52
C LYS A 237 41.11 -58.19 -10.01
N PRO A 238 41.52 -59.37 -10.61
CA PRO A 238 41.70 -60.71 -9.98
C PRO A 238 42.70 -61.76 -10.59
N ARG A 239 43.03 -62.78 -9.77
CA ARG A 239 43.15 -64.26 -9.99
C ARG A 239 43.89 -64.88 -11.21
N ALA A 240 44.93 -65.65 -10.89
CA ALA A 240 45.15 -67.07 -11.23
C ALA A 240 46.15 -67.62 -10.17
N GLY A 241 46.08 -68.78 -9.52
CA GLY A 241 45.45 -70.07 -9.81
C GLY A 241 46.48 -71.18 -9.54
N LYS A 242 46.73 -71.52 -8.25
CA LYS A 242 47.24 -72.80 -7.62
C LYS A 242 48.40 -73.62 -8.28
N PRO A 243 49.02 -74.60 -7.58
CA PRO A 243 49.34 -74.74 -6.15
C PRO A 243 50.82 -75.14 -5.88
N LEU A 244 51.21 -75.08 -4.60
CA LEU A 244 52.43 -75.65 -4.02
C LEU A 244 52.48 -77.18 -4.22
N SER A 245 53.60 -77.69 -4.71
CA SER A 245 54.03 -79.08 -4.51
C SER A 245 55.29 -79.13 -3.66
N THR A 246 55.12 -79.71 -2.48
CA THR A 246 56.13 -80.19 -1.54
C THR A 246 57.19 -81.08 -2.22
N GLN A 247 58.47 -80.75 -2.07
CA GLN A 247 59.59 -81.69 -2.21
C GLN A 247 60.74 -81.16 -1.34
N ARG A 248 60.86 -81.55 -0.07
CA ARG A 248 61.52 -82.76 0.48
C ARG A 248 62.99 -82.89 0.03
N ARG A 249 63.86 -83.06 1.04
CA ARG A 249 65.31 -83.40 1.04
C ARG A 249 66.26 -82.20 1.11
N SER A 250 67.40 -82.24 1.79
CA SER A 250 67.97 -83.10 2.84
C SER A 250 69.38 -82.55 3.07
N MET A 251 69.73 -82.26 4.33
CA MET A 251 71.07 -82.25 4.97
C MET A 251 72.32 -81.58 4.32
N PRO A 252 73.28 -81.13 5.16
CA PRO A 252 74.61 -80.56 4.82
C PRO A 252 75.65 -81.71 4.66
N PRO A 253 77.01 -81.57 4.66
CA PRO A 253 77.97 -80.45 4.89
C PRO A 253 78.92 -80.23 3.67
N ASP A 254 79.88 -79.29 3.58
CA ASP A 254 80.94 -78.78 4.46
C ASP A 254 81.10 -77.25 4.39
#